data_AF-A0A5D3AMH2-F1
#
_entry.id   AF-A0A5D3AMH2-F1
#
_cell.length_a   1.000
_cell.length_b   1.000
_cell.length_c   1.000
_cell.angle_alpha   90.00
_cell.angle_beta   90.00
_cell.angle_gamma   90.00
#
_symmetry.space_group_name_H-M   'P 1'
#
loop_
_entity.id
_entity.type
_entity.pdbx_description
1 polymer ?
#
loop_
_entity_poly.entity_id
_entity_poly.type
_entity_poly.pdbx_seq_one_letter_code
_entity_poly.pdbx_strand_id
1 'polypeptide(L)' 'MAKVPRSFRLLSELEHGEKGIGDGSCSYGLKDGDDIAMYEWNGTIIGPPHSAYENRIFSLSIICGDNYP' A
#
# COMPACT_ATOMS: atom_id res chain seq x y z
N MET A 1 10.77 -8.92 22.49
CA MET A 1 9.59 -8.32 21.82
C MET A 1 8.94 -9.41 20.97
N ALA A 2 7.63 -9.60 21.06
CA ALA A 2 6.93 -10.56 20.20
C ALA A 2 6.99 -10.08 18.73
N LYS A 3 7.42 -10.95 17.82
CA LYS A 3 7.46 -10.65 16.38
C LYS A 3 6.05 -10.81 15.83
N VAL A 4 5.48 -9.74 15.27
CA VAL A 4 4.16 -9.78 14.64
C VAL A 4 4.26 -10.65 13.38
N PRO A 5 3.36 -11.63 13.17
CA PRO A 5 3.37 -12.43 11.95
C PRO A 5 3.10 -11.58 10.70
N ARG A 6 3.66 -12.01 9.55
CA ARG A 6 3.49 -11.34 8.25
C ARG A 6 2.03 -11.01 7.92
N SER A 7 1.13 -11.98 8.07
CA SER A 7 -0.29 -11.80 7.78
C SER A 7 -0.94 -10.72 8.64
N PHE A 8 -0.66 -10.72 9.95
CA PHE A 8 -1.19 -9.68 10.84
C PHE A 8 -0.64 -8.29 10.52
N ARG A 9 0.63 -8.21 10.11
CA ARG A 9 1.21 -6.95 9.66
C ARG A 9 0.53 -6.42 8.40
N LEU A 10 0.34 -7.29 7.40
CA LEU A 10 -0.31 -6.93 6.14
C LEU A 10 -1.79 -6.57 6.34
N LEU A 11 -2.52 -7.28 7.20
CA LEU A 11 -3.89 -6.92 7.57
C LEU A 11 -3.97 -5.55 8.23
N SER A 12 -3.04 -5.25 9.15
CA SER A 12 -2.95 -3.92 9.77
C SER A 12 -2.66 -2.82 8.75
N GLU A 13 -1.85 -3.11 7.74
CA GLU A 13 -1.56 -2.17 6.66
C GLU A 13 -2.76 -1.99 5.73
N LEU A 14 -3.50 -3.07 5.41
CA LEU A 14 -4.73 -3.01 4.63
C LEU A 14 -5.76 -2.10 5.30
N GLU A 15 -6.02 -2.33 6.59
CA GLU A 15 -6.96 -1.52 7.37
C GLU A 15 -6.54 -0.04 7.42
N HIS A 16 -5.23 0.23 7.46
CA HIS A 16 -4.71 1.59 7.41
C HIS A 16 -4.89 2.22 6.02
N GLY A 17 -4.68 1.46 4.95
CA GLY A 17 -4.91 1.89 3.58
C GLY A 17 -6.38 2.22 3.31
N GLU A 18 -7.31 1.42 3.81
CA GLU A 18 -8.77 1.63 3.67
C GLU A 18 -9.26 2.88 4.42
N LYS A 19 -8.64 3.22 5.56
CA LYS A 19 -8.97 4.41 6.33
C LYS A 19 -8.41 5.71 5.73
N GLY A 20 -7.58 5.59 4.70
CA GLY A 20 -6.89 6.71 4.08
C GLY A 20 -5.63 7.11 4.84
N ILE A 21 -4.62 7.53 4.07
CA ILE A 21 -3.28 7.82 4.58
C ILE A 21 -3.03 9.31 4.44
N GLY A 22 -2.79 9.98 5.56
CA GLY A 22 -2.39 11.39 5.59
C GLY A 22 -3.37 12.32 4.85
N ASP A 23 -2.84 13.07 3.89
CA ASP A 23 -3.58 14.03 3.06
C ASP A 23 -4.22 13.40 1.80
N GLY A 24 -4.13 12.07 1.65
CA GLY A 24 -4.64 11.35 0.49
C GLY A 24 -3.77 11.46 -0.76
N SER A 25 -2.57 12.04 -0.67
CA SER A 25 -1.61 12.10 -1.77
C SER A 25 -1.05 10.72 -2.13
N CYS A 26 -1.08 9.77 -1.19
CA CYS A 26 -0.67 8.40 -1.39
C CYS A 26 -1.76 7.45 -0.90
N SER A 27 -1.98 6.37 -1.63
CA SER A 27 -2.81 5.25 -1.20
C SER A 27 -2.18 3.94 -1.61
N TYR A 28 -2.55 2.87 -0.93
CA TYR A 28 -2.23 1.52 -1.35
C TYR A 28 -3.37 0.57 -0.98
N GLY A 29 -3.47 -0.54 -1.69
CA GLY A 29 -4.44 -1.59 -1.43
C GLY A 29 -4.04 -2.89 -2.12
N LEU A 30 -4.74 -3.97 -1.83
CA LEU A 30 -4.48 -5.25 -2.50
C LEU A 30 -4.73 -5.12 -3.99
N LYS A 31 -3.85 -5.76 -4.79
CA LYS A 31 -4.04 -5.85 -6.23
C LYS A 31 -5.19 -6.79 -6.58
N ASP A 32 -5.29 -7.89 -5.84
CA ASP A 32 -6.37 -8.87 -5.92
C ASP A 32 -6.96 -9.08 -4.53
N GLY A 33 -8.26 -8.83 -4.38
CA GLY A 33 -8.96 -8.97 -3.09
C GLY A 33 -9.12 -10.43 -2.65
N ASP A 34 -8.98 -11.38 -3.58
CA ASP A 34 -9.03 -12.81 -3.30
C ASP A 34 -7.64 -13.37 -2.91
N ASP A 35 -6.57 -12.58 -3.00
CA ASP A 35 -5.23 -12.97 -2.56
C ASP A 35 -5.13 -12.96 -1.02
N ILE A 36 -5.47 -14.11 -0.43
CA ILE A 36 -5.37 -14.38 1.01
C ILE A 36 -3.93 -14.19 1.51
N ALA A 37 -2.94 -14.49 0.67
CA ALA A 37 -1.54 -14.36 1.04
C ALA A 37 -1.06 -12.91 1.00
N MET A 38 -1.81 -11.98 0.39
CA MET A 38 -1.51 -10.55 0.34
C MET A 38 -0.10 -10.28 -0.22
N TYR A 39 0.29 -10.96 -1.30
CA TYR A 39 1.58 -10.76 -1.95
C TYR A 39 1.59 -9.50 -2.79
N GLU A 40 0.57 -9.29 -3.62
CA GLU A 40 0.57 -8.20 -4.58
C GLU A 40 -0.32 -7.04 -4.13
N TRP A 41 0.27 -5.86 -4.12
CA TRP A 41 -0.38 -4.61 -3.73
C TRP A 41 -0.24 -3.58 -4.84
N ASN A 42 -1.25 -2.72 -4.97
CA ASN A 42 -1.23 -1.55 -5.83
C ASN A 42 -1.05 -0.31 -4.96
N GLY A 43 -0.05 0.50 -5.28
CA GLY A 43 0.15 1.84 -4.73
C GLY A 43 -0.30 2.90 -5.73
N THR A 44 -0.88 3.99 -5.24
CA THR A 44 -1.15 5.20 -6.04
C THR A 44 -0.49 6.39 -5.38
N ILE A 45 0.18 7.21 -6.18
CA ILE A 45 0.78 8.48 -5.74
C ILE A 45 0.24 9.59 -6.64
N ILE A 46 -0.30 10.63 -6.03
CA ILE A 46 -0.66 11.89 -6.68
C ILE A 46 0.58 12.78 -6.63
N GLY A 47 1.04 13.21 -7.81
CA GLY A 47 2.23 14.04 -7.91
C GLY A 47 2.05 15.37 -7.18
N PRO A 48 3.05 15.81 -6.40
CA PRO A 48 2.92 16.94 -5.50
C PRO A 48 2.71 18.25 -6.28
N PRO A 49 1.97 19.21 -5.70
CA PRO A 49 1.78 20.52 -6.30
C PRO A 49 3.13 21.23 -6.46
N HIS A 50 3.21 22.15 -7.43
CA HIS A 50 4.43 22.91 -7.72
C HIS A 50 5.65 22.06 -8.09
N SER A 51 5.44 20.87 -8.65
CA SER A 51 6.50 19.99 -9.15
C SER A 51 6.31 19.66 -10.63
N ALA A 52 7.34 19.12 -11.28
CA ALA A 52 7.23 18.60 -12.65
C ALA A 52 6.22 17.43 -12.78
N TYR A 53 5.77 16.90 -11.65
CA TYR A 53 4.84 15.78 -11.55
C TYR A 53 3.44 16.20 -11.11
N GLU A 54 3.20 17.50 -10.93
CA GLU A 54 1.87 18.02 -10.57
C GLU A 54 0.79 17.52 -11.54
N ASN A 55 -0.38 17.18 -10.99
CA ASN A 55 -1.52 16.59 -11.71
C ASN A 55 -1.23 15.25 -12.40
N ARG A 56 -0.14 14.56 -12.06
CA ARG A 56 0.12 13.18 -12.50
C ARG A 56 -0.31 12.18 -11.45
N ILE A 57 -0.80 11.04 -11.90
CA ILE A 57 -1.11 9.88 -11.05
C ILE A 57 -0.11 8.79 -11.41
N PHE A 58 0.61 8.28 -10.41
CA PHE A 58 1.53 7.17 -10.56
C PHE A 58 0.93 5.93 -9.91
N SER A 59 0.81 4.86 -10.69
CA SER A 59 0.43 3.55 -10.19
C SER A 59 1.69 2.70 -10.03
N LEU A 60 1.83 2.07 -8.86
CA LEU A 60 2.94 1.21 -8.51
C LEU A 60 2.43 -0.20 -8.23
N SER A 61 3.21 -1.20 -8.62
CA SER A 61 3.02 -2.57 -8.17
C SER A 61 4.03 -2.86 -7.06
N ILE A 62 3.54 -3.37 -5.94
CA ILE A 62 4.29 -3.64 -4.72
C ILE A 62 4.16 -5.14 -4.43
N ILE A 63 5.27 -5.80 -4.10
CA ILE A 63 5.29 -7.24 -3.80
C ILE A 63 5.79 -7.44 -2.36
N CYS A 64 4.90 -7.91 -1.50
CA CYS A 64 5.19 -8.29 -0.11
C CYS A 64 5.51 -9.79 -0.05
N GLY A 65 6.74 -10.18 -0.35
CA GLY A 65 7.18 -11.60 -0.36
C GLY A 65 7.12 -12.31 1.01
N ASP A 66 7.56 -13.56 1.06
CA ASP A 66 7.46 -14.43 2.26
C ASP A 66 8.18 -13.90 3.50
N ASN A 67 9.27 -13.15 3.28
CA ASN A 67 10.09 -12.59 4.35
C ASN A 67 9.64 -11.21 4.80
N TYR A 68 8.56 -10.68 4.22
CA TYR A 68 7.91 -9.47 4.73
C TYR A 68 7.37 -9.70 6.15
N PRO A 69 7.32 -8.70 7.04
CA PRO A 69 7.85 -7.34 6.88
C PRO A 69 9.38 -7.25 6.97
#